data_AF-A0A1B6JQJ6-F1
#
_entry.id   AF-A0A1B6JQJ6-F1
#
_cell.length_a   1.000
_cell.length_b   1.000
_cell.length_c   1.000
_cell.angle_alpha   90.00
_cell.angle_beta   90.00
_cell.angle_gamma   90.00
#
_symmetry.space_group_name_H-M   'P 1'
#
loop_
_entity.id
_entity.type
_entity.pdbx_description
1 polymer ?
#
loop_
_entity_poly.entity_id
_entity_poly.type
_entity_poly.pdbx_seq_one_letter_code
_entity_poly.pdbx_strand_id
1 'polypeptide(L)'
;FEMNLGLYGETVVPITFTHNKITEETVRVYNDLVNNQGSSTDEFSGNINQGLIARLEEDKSYYRKAVVAAEFNRSYVTALYNAVAIHSAPISLNLITNTILKAFNPSSSIDVVNHPFIGNQFSDKEDLCDPRKIQLTMGMNTVTAAVRWVLLACGIMIISGRFISQPLLERANNAKQLQFMTGISPFVYWHSHFLLDFIFYLVAIIFVVIAIWILDVEQTVTHSGKMGKSEETSIHNSNR
;
A
#
# COMPACT_ATOMS: atom_id res chain seq x y z
N PHE A 1 5.74 -6.44 -15.55
CA PHE A 1 6.35 -5.10 -15.59
C PHE A 1 7.78 -5.23 -16.06
N GLU A 2 8.12 -4.59 -17.17
CA GLU A 2 9.50 -4.55 -17.68
C GLU A 2 10.34 -3.64 -16.78
N MET A 3 11.52 -4.12 -16.40
CA MET A 3 12.39 -3.42 -15.47
C MET A 3 13.35 -2.52 -16.24
N ASN A 4 12.97 -1.25 -16.36
CA ASN A 4 13.67 -0.25 -17.16
C ASN A 4 13.79 1.07 -16.38
N LEU A 5 14.84 1.88 -16.62
CA LEU A 5 15.04 3.17 -15.97
C LEU A 5 13.88 4.16 -16.20
N GLY A 6 13.16 4.02 -17.32
CA GLY A 6 11.98 4.83 -17.62
C GLY A 6 10.87 4.78 -16.55
N LEU A 7 10.86 3.76 -15.67
CA LEU A 7 9.94 3.69 -14.52
C LEU A 7 10.15 4.82 -13.50
N TYR A 8 11.34 5.43 -13.50
CA TYR A 8 11.73 6.47 -12.54
C TYR A 8 11.78 7.87 -13.17
N GLY A 9 11.36 8.02 -14.43
CA GLY A 9 11.40 9.30 -15.16
C GLY A 9 12.80 9.69 -15.59
N GLU A 10 13.16 10.96 -15.45
CA GLU A 10 14.51 11.45 -15.77
C GLU A 10 15.52 10.99 -14.72
N THR A 11 16.28 9.95 -15.03
CA THR A 11 17.36 9.44 -14.18
C THR A 11 18.74 9.84 -14.68
N VAL A 12 19.67 9.99 -13.74
CA VAL A 12 21.08 10.25 -14.02
C VAL A 12 21.86 9.05 -13.51
N VAL A 13 22.64 8.42 -14.37
CA VAL A 13 23.40 7.21 -14.09
C VAL A 13 24.87 7.59 -13.90
N PRO A 14 25.34 7.73 -12.65
CA PRO A 14 26.75 7.93 -12.36
C PRO A 14 27.60 6.74 -12.83
N ILE A 15 28.67 7.03 -13.55
CA ILE A 15 29.63 6.04 -14.03
C ILE A 15 31.06 6.45 -13.67
N THR A 16 31.88 5.47 -13.34
CA THR A 16 33.35 5.63 -13.27
C THR A 16 33.99 4.52 -14.09
N PHE A 17 35.10 4.81 -14.75
CA PHE A 17 35.83 3.79 -15.48
C PHE A 17 37.32 4.08 -15.52
N THR A 18 38.12 3.03 -15.59
CA THR A 18 39.56 3.17 -15.83
C THR A 18 39.77 3.41 -17.32
N HIS A 19 40.42 4.51 -17.71
CA HIS A 19 40.71 4.82 -19.12
C HIS A 19 41.57 3.74 -19.77
N ASN A 20 40.93 2.94 -20.63
CA ASN A 20 41.53 1.90 -21.45
C ASN A 20 40.64 1.72 -22.68
N LYS A 21 41.21 1.32 -23.82
CA LYS A 21 40.46 1.18 -25.08
C LYS A 21 39.26 0.23 -24.95
N ILE A 22 39.40 -0.86 -24.19
CA ILE A 22 38.34 -1.85 -23.97
C ILE A 22 37.22 -1.30 -23.08
N THR A 23 37.58 -0.60 -22.00
CA THR A 23 36.59 -0.03 -21.07
C THR A 23 35.85 1.13 -21.72
N GLU A 24 36.53 1.97 -22.51
CA GLU A 24 35.89 3.05 -23.27
C GLU A 24 34.89 2.53 -24.29
N GLU A 25 35.20 1.44 -24.99
CA GLU A 25 34.25 0.79 -25.91
C GLU A 25 33.04 0.22 -25.16
N THR A 26 33.28 -0.45 -24.03
CA THR A 26 32.22 -1.01 -23.17
C THR A 26 31.32 0.09 -22.59
N VAL A 27 31.91 1.21 -22.16
CA VAL A 27 31.18 2.37 -21.63
C VAL A 27 30.35 3.05 -22.71
N ARG A 28 30.82 3.12 -23.96
CA ARG A 28 29.98 3.63 -25.08
C ARG A 28 28.72 2.79 -25.24
N VAL A 29 28.84 1.46 -25.24
CA VAL A 29 27.70 0.55 -25.32
C VAL A 29 26.77 0.72 -24.12
N TYR A 30 27.31 0.93 -22.92
CA TYR A 30 26.52 1.22 -21.72
C TYR A 30 25.76 2.55 -21.84
N ASN A 31 26.42 3.61 -22.31
CA ASN A 31 25.82 4.92 -22.50
C ASN A 31 24.69 4.86 -23.53
N ASP A 32 24.87 4.12 -24.62
CA ASP A 32 23.81 3.91 -25.62
C ASP A 32 22.58 3.21 -25.00
N LEU A 33 22.80 2.20 -24.15
CA LEU A 33 21.71 1.52 -23.43
C LEU A 33 20.97 2.45 -22.47
N VAL A 34 21.69 3.27 -21.70
CA VAL A 34 21.09 4.22 -20.76
C VAL A 34 20.31 5.31 -21.50
N ASN A 35 20.87 5.83 -22.60
CA ASN A 35 20.22 6.84 -23.44
C ASN A 35 18.95 6.29 -24.13
N ASN A 36 18.98 5.02 -24.59
CA ASN A 36 17.80 4.35 -25.15
C ASN A 36 16.65 4.24 -24.14
N GLN A 37 16.96 4.22 -22.85
CA GLN A 37 15.99 4.21 -21.75
C GLN A 37 15.56 5.62 -21.32
N GLY A 38 15.99 6.68 -22.02
CA GLY A 38 15.63 8.08 -21.74
C GLY A 38 16.34 8.68 -20.52
N SER A 39 17.49 8.10 -20.13
CA SER A 39 18.29 8.55 -18.98
C SER A 39 19.65 9.05 -19.43
N SER A 40 20.30 9.89 -18.61
CA SER A 40 21.61 10.48 -18.91
C SER A 40 22.71 9.86 -18.07
N THR A 41 23.94 9.80 -18.57
CA THR A 41 25.11 9.32 -17.82
C THR A 41 25.96 10.47 -17.30
N ASP A 42 26.53 10.31 -16.11
CA ASP A 42 27.38 11.32 -15.45
C ASP A 42 28.73 10.70 -15.06
N GLU A 43 29.82 11.24 -15.59
CA GLU A 43 31.15 10.66 -15.46
C GLU A 43 31.90 11.21 -14.24
N PHE A 44 32.31 10.31 -13.34
CA PHE A 44 33.10 10.66 -12.16
C PHE A 44 34.55 10.23 -12.33
N SER A 45 35.47 11.15 -12.04
CA SER A 45 36.91 10.85 -11.97
C SER A 45 37.26 10.30 -10.59
N GLY A 46 37.75 9.05 -10.52
CA GLY A 46 38.22 8.42 -9.28
C GLY A 46 37.21 7.47 -8.63
N ASN A 47 37.23 7.39 -7.29
CA ASN A 47 36.36 6.47 -6.54
C ASN A 47 34.91 6.97 -6.56
N ILE A 48 34.02 6.17 -7.15
CA ILE A 48 32.60 6.52 -7.32
C ILE A 48 31.92 6.84 -6.00
N ASN A 49 32.25 6.15 -4.90
CA ASN A 49 31.63 6.39 -3.60
C ASN A 49 31.94 7.80 -3.09
N GLN A 50 33.18 8.26 -3.25
CA GLN A 50 33.58 9.62 -2.84
C GLN A 50 32.96 10.68 -3.74
N GLY A 51 32.93 10.43 -5.06
CA GLY A 51 32.29 11.33 -6.03
C GLY A 51 30.79 11.50 -5.76
N LEU A 52 30.09 10.41 -5.46
CA LEU A 52 28.69 10.43 -5.07
C LEU A 52 28.45 11.21 -3.78
N ILE A 53 29.28 11.00 -2.75
CA ILE A 53 29.15 11.73 -1.48
C ILE A 53 29.32 13.24 -1.71
N ALA A 54 30.35 13.66 -2.44
CA ALA A 54 30.58 15.07 -2.76
C ALA A 54 29.40 15.68 -3.53
N ARG A 55 28.87 14.95 -4.53
CA ARG A 55 27.71 15.41 -5.31
C ARG A 55 26.44 15.52 -4.48
N LEU A 56 26.26 14.62 -3.51
CA LEU A 56 25.12 14.63 -2.59
C LEU A 56 25.20 15.78 -1.57
N GLU A 57 26.40 16.21 -1.20
CA GLU A 57 26.60 17.40 -0.35
C GLU A 57 26.23 18.69 -1.10
N GLU A 58 26.53 18.76 -2.39
CA GLU A 58 26.13 19.89 -3.26
C GLU A 58 24.63 19.89 -3.57
N ASP A 59 24.08 18.75 -4.01
CA ASP A 59 22.68 18.62 -4.42
C ASP A 59 22.04 17.33 -3.86
N LYS A 60 21.23 17.50 -2.83
CA LYS A 60 20.45 16.41 -2.22
C LYS A 60 19.41 15.81 -3.18
N SER A 61 18.97 16.55 -4.19
CA SER A 61 18.02 16.08 -5.21
C SER A 61 18.64 14.98 -6.09
N TYR A 62 19.96 15.02 -6.26
CA TYR A 62 20.70 14.04 -7.05
C TYR A 62 20.46 12.60 -6.58
N TYR A 63 20.29 12.39 -5.27
CA TYR A 63 20.03 11.07 -4.69
C TYR A 63 18.80 10.36 -5.29
N ARG A 64 17.76 11.12 -5.62
CA ARG A 64 16.51 10.57 -6.20
C ARG A 64 16.65 10.27 -7.68
N LYS A 65 17.50 11.03 -8.38
CA LYS A 65 17.79 10.85 -9.81
C LYS A 65 18.80 9.73 -10.06
N ALA A 66 19.71 9.50 -9.12
CA ALA A 66 20.69 8.41 -9.16
C ALA A 66 20.07 7.09 -8.70
N VAL A 67 19.45 6.37 -9.64
CA VAL A 67 18.80 5.07 -9.38
C VAL A 67 19.81 3.92 -9.43
N VAL A 68 20.72 3.96 -10.39
CA VAL A 68 21.77 2.95 -10.62
C VAL A 68 23.09 3.64 -10.88
N ALA A 69 24.20 2.96 -10.60
CA ALA A 69 25.54 3.43 -10.93
C ALA A 69 26.41 2.25 -11.38
N ALA A 70 27.48 2.53 -12.13
CA ALA A 70 28.37 1.47 -12.60
C ALA A 70 29.84 1.88 -12.50
N GLU A 71 30.69 0.93 -12.09
CA GLU A 71 32.15 1.06 -12.15
C GLU A 71 32.71 0.04 -13.14
N PHE A 72 33.40 0.51 -14.17
CA PHE A 72 34.06 -0.33 -15.16
C PHE A 72 35.57 -0.36 -14.95
N ASN A 73 36.06 -1.53 -14.55
CA ASN A 73 37.49 -1.82 -14.55
C ASN A 73 37.81 -2.80 -15.69
N ARG A 74 39.10 -3.03 -15.96
CA ARG A 74 39.57 -3.98 -16.97
C ARG A 74 39.21 -5.43 -16.62
N SER A 75 39.23 -5.79 -15.33
CA SER A 75 39.05 -7.17 -14.86
C SER A 75 37.67 -7.45 -14.24
N TYR A 76 36.96 -6.42 -13.81
CA TYR A 76 35.66 -6.55 -13.15
C TYR A 76 34.78 -5.35 -13.49
N VAL A 77 33.47 -5.58 -13.44
CA VAL A 77 32.46 -4.53 -13.55
C VAL A 77 31.60 -4.59 -12.30
N THR A 78 31.46 -3.47 -11.62
CA THR A 78 30.68 -3.37 -10.38
C THR A 78 29.37 -2.67 -10.67
N ALA A 79 28.26 -3.36 -10.39
CA ALA A 79 26.91 -2.81 -10.44
C ALA A 79 26.54 -2.21 -9.09
N LEU A 80 26.17 -0.94 -9.08
CA LEU A 80 25.67 -0.25 -7.90
C LEU A 80 24.19 0.06 -8.10
N TYR A 81 23.44 -0.03 -7.00
CA TYR A 81 22.00 0.19 -7.01
C TYR A 81 21.58 1.02 -5.80
N ASN A 82 20.52 1.80 -5.96
CA ASN A 82 19.97 2.59 -4.88
C ASN A 82 18.94 1.80 -4.08
N ALA A 83 19.21 1.54 -2.79
CA ALA A 83 18.33 0.77 -1.92
C ALA A 83 16.93 1.38 -1.71
N VAL A 84 16.74 2.68 -1.98
CA VAL A 84 15.42 3.34 -1.89
C VAL A 84 14.56 3.04 -3.11
N ALA A 85 15.18 2.81 -4.27
CA ALA A 85 14.47 2.48 -5.50
C ALA A 85 14.21 0.97 -5.57
N ILE A 86 12.94 0.58 -5.45
CA ILE A 86 12.49 -0.83 -5.32
C ILE A 86 13.04 -1.75 -6.43
N HIS A 87 13.18 -1.25 -7.66
CA HIS A 87 13.59 -2.01 -8.83
C HIS A 87 15.02 -1.70 -9.30
N SER A 88 15.79 -0.91 -8.54
CA SER A 88 17.15 -0.51 -8.94
C SER A 88 18.11 -1.68 -9.10
N ALA A 89 18.06 -2.67 -8.20
CA ALA A 89 18.94 -3.83 -8.23
C ALA A 89 18.79 -4.67 -9.51
N PRO A 90 17.58 -5.14 -9.89
CA PRO A 90 17.41 -5.87 -11.15
C PRO A 90 17.69 -5.01 -12.39
N ILE A 91 17.40 -3.69 -12.36
CA ILE A 91 17.71 -2.79 -13.48
C ILE A 91 19.22 -2.64 -13.67
N SER A 92 19.97 -2.41 -12.59
CA SER A 92 21.43 -2.27 -12.61
C SER A 92 22.09 -3.53 -13.18
N LEU A 93 21.63 -4.70 -12.73
CA LEU A 93 22.10 -5.98 -13.25
C LEU A 93 21.75 -6.18 -14.74
N ASN A 94 20.53 -5.81 -15.15
CA ASN A 94 20.09 -5.93 -16.54
C ASN A 94 20.93 -5.05 -17.48
N LEU A 95 21.22 -3.80 -17.08
CA LEU A 95 22.05 -2.88 -17.86
C LEU A 95 23.45 -3.44 -18.08
N ILE A 96 24.13 -3.86 -17.00
CA ILE A 96 25.51 -4.37 -17.10
C ILE A 96 25.57 -5.67 -17.88
N THR A 97 24.62 -6.58 -17.66
CA THR A 97 24.56 -7.85 -18.40
C THR A 97 24.36 -7.60 -19.89
N ASN A 98 23.47 -6.66 -20.26
CA ASN A 98 23.27 -6.28 -21.66
C ASN A 98 24.49 -5.60 -22.27
N THR A 99 25.21 -4.76 -21.51
CA THR A 99 26.46 -4.16 -21.98
C THR A 99 27.50 -5.21 -22.30
N ILE A 100 27.70 -6.17 -21.39
CA ILE A 100 28.65 -7.28 -21.59
C ILE A 100 28.20 -8.12 -22.80
N LEU A 101 26.92 -8.45 -22.89
CA LEU A 101 26.36 -9.23 -24.00
C LEU A 101 26.57 -8.53 -25.34
N LYS A 102 26.29 -7.23 -25.42
CA LYS A 102 26.47 -6.42 -26.63
C LYS A 102 27.92 -6.20 -27.01
N ALA A 103 28.84 -6.20 -26.03
CA ALA A 103 30.28 -6.18 -26.29
C ALA A 103 30.76 -7.44 -27.03
N PHE A 104 30.12 -8.60 -26.81
CA PHE A 104 30.42 -9.83 -27.55
C PHE A 104 29.60 -9.97 -28.84
N ASN A 105 28.31 -9.64 -28.80
CA ASN A 105 27.41 -9.70 -29.95
C ASN A 105 26.44 -8.51 -29.95
N PRO A 106 26.59 -7.54 -30.87
CA PRO A 106 25.76 -6.34 -30.90
C PRO A 106 24.25 -6.59 -31.03
N SER A 107 23.86 -7.72 -31.64
CA SER A 107 22.47 -8.06 -31.96
C SER A 107 21.71 -8.74 -30.82
N SER A 108 22.41 -9.16 -29.77
CA SER A 108 21.79 -9.86 -28.64
C SER A 108 21.31 -8.87 -27.58
N SER A 109 20.14 -9.16 -26.97
CA SER A 109 19.60 -8.42 -25.82
C SER A 109 18.88 -9.37 -24.87
N ILE A 110 18.83 -8.99 -23.58
CA ILE A 110 18.13 -9.69 -22.51
C ILE A 110 17.20 -8.69 -21.83
N ASP A 111 15.94 -9.09 -21.63
CA ASP A 111 14.95 -8.28 -20.94
C ASP A 111 14.60 -8.91 -19.59
N VAL A 112 14.44 -8.07 -18.57
CA VAL A 112 14.05 -8.50 -17.23
C VAL A 112 12.64 -8.01 -16.95
N VAL A 113 11.74 -8.95 -16.68
CA VAL A 113 10.32 -8.67 -16.38
C VAL A 113 10.00 -9.19 -14.99
N ASN A 114 9.47 -8.32 -14.14
CA ASN A 114 8.85 -8.76 -12.89
C ASN A 114 7.39 -9.11 -13.14
N HIS A 115 7.06 -10.36 -12.87
CA HIS A 115 5.69 -10.88 -12.92
C HIS A 115 5.31 -11.33 -11.51
N PRO A 116 4.70 -10.45 -10.69
CA PRO A 116 4.27 -10.85 -9.36
C PRO A 116 3.25 -12.00 -9.48
N PHE A 117 3.46 -13.05 -8.70
CA PHE A 117 2.49 -14.13 -8.63
C PHE A 117 1.27 -13.63 -7.85
N ILE A 118 0.13 -13.48 -8.53
CA ILE A 118 -1.13 -13.09 -7.90
C ILE A 118 -1.73 -14.33 -7.25
N GLY A 119 -1.18 -14.71 -6.11
CA GLY A 119 -1.62 -15.86 -5.31
C GLY A 119 -2.82 -15.51 -4.44
N ASN A 120 -3.99 -15.23 -5.03
CA ASN A 120 -5.25 -15.33 -4.29
C ASN A 120 -5.65 -16.80 -4.03
N GLN A 121 -4.98 -17.76 -4.65
CA GLN A 121 -5.17 -19.20 -4.38
C GLN A 121 -4.23 -19.77 -3.31
N PHE A 122 -3.26 -18.99 -2.84
CA PHE A 122 -2.39 -19.38 -1.72
C PHE A 122 -2.56 -18.49 -0.49
N SER A 123 -3.38 -17.43 -0.53
CA SER A 123 -3.72 -16.67 0.69
C SER A 123 -4.59 -17.46 1.68
N ASP A 124 -5.20 -18.58 1.27
CA ASP A 124 -5.85 -19.51 2.21
C ASP A 124 -4.85 -20.41 2.96
N LYS A 125 -3.57 -20.35 2.57
CA LYS A 125 -2.47 -20.93 3.34
C LYS A 125 -1.42 -19.86 3.50
N GLU A 126 -1.68 -18.97 4.45
CA GLU A 126 -0.67 -18.09 5.03
C GLU A 126 0.65 -18.87 5.15
N ASP A 127 1.64 -18.52 4.32
CA ASP A 127 3.00 -18.98 4.55
C ASP A 127 3.47 -18.31 5.84
N LEU A 128 3.18 -18.97 6.96
CA LEU A 128 3.49 -18.61 8.35
C LEU A 128 5.00 -18.44 8.61
N CYS A 129 5.85 -18.62 7.60
CA CYS A 129 7.29 -18.58 7.70
C CYS A 129 7.92 -17.19 7.43
N ASP A 130 7.17 -16.19 6.98
CA ASP A 130 7.68 -14.81 6.83
C ASP A 130 7.09 -13.88 7.90
N PRO A 131 7.75 -13.72 9.08
CA PRO A 131 7.22 -12.97 10.21
C PRO A 131 6.93 -11.50 9.88
N ARG A 132 7.58 -10.94 8.84
CA ARG A 132 7.41 -9.53 8.46
C ARG A 132 6.13 -9.27 7.66
N LYS A 133 5.66 -10.25 6.89
CA LYS A 133 4.39 -10.15 6.12
C LYS A 133 3.17 -10.39 7.00
N ILE A 134 3.28 -11.31 7.95
CA ILE A 134 2.28 -11.55 8.99
C ILE A 134 2.03 -10.26 9.77
N GLN A 135 3.09 -9.57 10.21
CA GLN A 135 2.95 -8.37 11.03
C GLN A 135 2.41 -7.16 10.26
N LEU A 136 2.74 -7.00 8.98
CA LEU A 136 2.26 -5.86 8.18
C LEU A 136 0.81 -6.08 7.70
N THR A 137 0.46 -7.28 7.23
CA THR A 137 -0.90 -7.60 6.77
C THR A 137 -1.86 -7.73 7.96
N MET A 138 -1.48 -8.43 9.04
CA MET A 138 -2.30 -8.42 10.27
C MET A 138 -2.32 -7.04 10.91
N GLY A 139 -1.22 -6.29 10.91
CA GLY A 139 -1.16 -4.96 11.53
C GLY A 139 -2.04 -3.93 10.81
N MET A 140 -2.00 -3.87 9.48
CA MET A 140 -2.85 -2.94 8.72
C MET A 140 -4.32 -3.36 8.74
N ASN A 141 -4.63 -4.66 8.67
CA ASN A 141 -6.02 -5.13 8.72
C ASN A 141 -6.62 -5.00 10.13
N THR A 142 -5.84 -5.23 11.19
CA THR A 142 -6.32 -5.06 12.58
C THR A 142 -6.48 -3.59 12.95
N VAL A 143 -5.57 -2.70 12.52
CA VAL A 143 -5.71 -1.26 12.78
C VAL A 143 -6.91 -0.70 12.01
N THR A 144 -7.09 -1.05 10.74
CA THR A 144 -8.26 -0.60 9.97
C THR A 144 -9.56 -1.17 10.54
N ALA A 145 -9.60 -2.43 10.96
CA ALA A 145 -10.75 -3.01 11.64
C ALA A 145 -11.04 -2.31 12.98
N ALA A 146 -10.02 -2.07 13.80
CA ALA A 146 -10.17 -1.38 15.08
C ALA A 146 -10.71 0.04 14.90
N VAL A 147 -10.18 0.79 13.92
CA VAL A 147 -10.68 2.13 13.58
C VAL A 147 -12.15 2.09 13.16
N ARG A 148 -12.56 1.11 12.33
CA ARG A 148 -13.97 0.93 11.94
C ARG A 148 -14.87 0.69 13.15
N TRP A 149 -14.47 -0.18 14.08
CA TRP A 149 -15.24 -0.47 15.31
C TRP A 149 -15.31 0.74 16.25
N VAL A 150 -14.22 1.49 16.39
CA VAL A 150 -14.19 2.72 17.20
C VAL A 150 -15.11 3.78 16.61
N LEU A 151 -15.08 3.99 15.28
CA LEU A 151 -15.96 4.95 14.62
C LEU A 151 -17.43 4.56 14.76
N LEU A 152 -17.76 3.27 14.66
CA LEU A 152 -19.11 2.77 14.91
C LEU A 152 -19.55 3.03 16.36
N ALA A 153 -18.69 2.75 17.34
CA ALA A 153 -18.96 3.03 18.74
C ALA A 153 -19.19 4.53 19.00
N CYS A 154 -18.37 5.40 18.42
CA CYS A 154 -18.57 6.85 18.49
C CYS A 154 -19.92 7.29 17.89
N GLY A 155 -20.33 6.71 16.76
CA GLY A 155 -21.63 6.98 16.15
C GLY A 155 -22.80 6.63 17.08
N ILE A 156 -22.74 5.47 17.73
CA ILE A 156 -23.76 5.04 18.69
C ILE A 156 -23.78 5.96 19.93
N MET A 157 -22.61 6.42 20.39
CA MET A 157 -22.55 7.38 21.51
C MET A 157 -23.23 8.71 21.18
N ILE A 158 -23.04 9.26 19.98
CA ILE A 158 -23.70 10.50 19.55
C ILE A 158 -25.23 10.34 19.55
N ILE A 159 -25.73 9.20 19.08
CA ILE A 159 -27.18 8.91 19.10
C ILE A 159 -27.69 8.84 20.54
N SER A 160 -26.97 8.16 21.44
CA SER A 160 -27.35 8.06 22.85
C SER A 160 -27.38 9.41 23.58
N GLY A 161 -26.54 10.37 23.17
CA GLY A 161 -26.55 11.73 23.71
C GLY A 161 -27.85 12.49 23.47
N ARG A 162 -28.61 12.12 22.43
CA ARG A 162 -29.91 12.75 22.13
C ARG A 162 -30.98 12.47 23.17
N PHE A 163 -30.96 11.28 23.78
CA PHE A 163 -31.90 10.89 24.84
C PHE A 163 -31.84 11.82 26.05
N ILE A 164 -30.66 12.42 26.29
CA ILE A 164 -30.44 13.35 27.40
C ILE A 164 -30.68 14.79 26.96
N SER A 165 -30.28 15.16 25.74
CA SER A 165 -30.34 16.55 25.29
C SER A 165 -31.76 17.03 25.01
N GLN A 166 -32.67 16.19 24.50
CA GLN A 166 -34.05 16.61 24.21
C GLN A 166 -34.85 16.95 25.48
N PRO A 167 -34.93 16.09 26.51
CA PRO A 167 -35.61 16.44 27.77
C PRO A 167 -34.96 17.63 28.48
N LEU A 168 -33.64 17.81 28.32
CA LEU A 168 -32.92 18.95 28.90
C LEU A 168 -33.30 20.26 28.19
N LEU A 169 -33.36 20.27 26.86
CA LEU A 169 -33.77 21.43 26.07
C LEU A 169 -35.23 21.82 26.35
N GLU A 170 -36.11 20.84 26.49
CA GLU A 170 -37.51 21.07 26.85
C GLU A 170 -37.69 21.67 28.25
N ARG A 171 -36.77 21.35 29.18
CA ARG A 171 -36.72 22.00 30.50
C ARG A 171 -36.17 23.42 30.41
N ALA A 172 -35.09 23.64 29.65
CA ALA A 172 -34.50 24.97 29.47
C ALA A 172 -35.48 25.96 28.83
N ASN A 173 -36.30 25.49 27.89
CA ASN A 173 -37.32 26.30 27.21
C ASN A 173 -38.67 26.35 27.95
N ASN A 174 -38.78 25.76 29.15
CA ASN A 174 -40.03 25.63 29.93
C ASN A 174 -41.17 24.88 29.21
N ALA A 175 -40.91 24.24 28.06
CA ALA A 175 -41.90 23.50 27.29
C ALA A 175 -42.46 22.32 28.09
N LYS A 176 -41.61 21.63 28.87
CA LYS A 176 -42.03 20.54 29.75
C LYS A 176 -43.02 21.01 30.82
N GLN A 177 -42.80 22.20 31.38
CA GLN A 177 -43.69 22.77 32.39
C GLN A 177 -45.04 23.17 31.77
N LEU A 178 -45.02 23.74 30.58
CA LEU A 178 -46.24 24.08 29.83
C LEU A 178 -47.07 22.83 29.48
N GLN A 179 -46.41 21.73 29.10
CA GLN A 179 -47.06 20.44 28.86
C GLN A 179 -47.72 19.86 30.13
N PHE A 180 -47.11 20.03 31.30
CA PHE A 180 -47.75 19.60 32.56
C PHE A 180 -48.89 20.52 33.00
N MET A 181 -48.77 21.84 32.76
CA MET A 181 -49.84 22.79 33.03
C MET A 181 -51.09 22.55 32.17
N THR A 182 -50.94 21.91 31.02
CA THR A 182 -52.06 21.51 30.14
C THR A 182 -52.66 20.14 30.49
N GLY A 183 -52.21 19.51 31.59
CA GLY A 183 -52.81 18.28 32.13
C GLY A 183 -52.25 16.98 31.55
N ILE A 184 -51.12 17.01 30.84
CA ILE A 184 -50.47 15.80 30.33
C ILE A 184 -49.93 14.98 31.50
N SER A 185 -50.21 13.67 31.53
CA SER A 185 -49.67 12.79 32.56
C SER A 185 -48.16 12.55 32.34
N PRO A 186 -47.35 12.42 33.41
CA PRO A 186 -45.93 12.09 33.29
C PRO A 186 -45.65 10.81 32.51
N PHE A 187 -46.55 9.83 32.58
CA PHE A 187 -46.43 8.56 31.87
C PHE A 187 -46.48 8.74 30.35
N VAL A 188 -47.45 9.52 29.84
CA VAL A 188 -47.60 9.78 28.41
C VAL A 188 -46.41 10.57 27.86
N TYR A 189 -45.85 11.49 28.66
CA TYR A 189 -44.65 12.26 28.30
C TYR A 189 -43.44 11.35 28.07
N TRP A 190 -43.11 10.49 29.04
CA TRP A 190 -41.95 9.59 28.92
C TRP A 190 -42.15 8.52 27.84
N HIS A 191 -43.37 8.02 27.68
CA HIS A 191 -43.69 7.05 26.64
C HIS A 191 -43.54 7.64 25.23
N SER A 192 -43.97 8.89 25.04
CA SER A 192 -43.81 9.58 23.75
C SER A 192 -42.34 9.80 23.39
N HIS A 193 -41.51 10.18 24.36
CA HIS A 193 -40.05 10.28 24.17
C HIS A 193 -39.45 8.93 23.81
N PHE A 194 -39.78 7.86 24.55
CA PHE A 194 -39.29 6.51 24.27
C PHE A 194 -39.65 6.02 22.87
N LEU A 195 -40.89 6.26 22.41
CA LEU A 195 -41.33 5.85 21.08
C LEU A 195 -40.58 6.58 19.96
N LEU A 196 -40.37 7.89 20.11
CA LEU A 196 -39.61 8.67 19.14
C LEU A 196 -38.15 8.21 19.09
N ASP A 197 -37.53 8.02 20.26
CA ASP A 197 -36.17 7.51 20.39
C ASP A 197 -36.01 6.13 19.75
N PHE A 198 -36.98 5.24 19.95
CA PHE A 198 -37.00 3.90 19.34
C PHE A 198 -37.04 3.95 17.81
N ILE A 199 -37.86 4.83 17.22
CA ILE A 199 -37.93 5.02 15.76
C ILE A 199 -36.59 5.54 15.22
N PHE A 200 -35.98 6.52 15.86
CA PHE A 200 -34.67 7.04 15.44
C PHE A 200 -33.57 5.97 15.53
N TYR A 201 -33.62 5.12 16.56
CA TYR A 201 -32.67 4.02 16.70
C TYR A 201 -32.83 2.96 15.60
N LEU A 202 -34.07 2.61 15.23
CA LEU A 202 -34.33 1.72 14.10
C LEU A 202 -33.77 2.26 12.79
N VAL A 203 -33.98 3.55 12.51
CA VAL A 203 -33.42 4.21 11.32
C VAL A 203 -31.89 4.16 11.34
N ALA A 204 -31.27 4.42 12.49
CA ALA A 204 -29.82 4.34 12.62
C ALA A 204 -29.27 2.92 12.38
N ILE A 205 -29.94 1.87 12.90
CA ILE A 205 -29.56 0.47 12.63
C ILE A 205 -29.60 0.18 11.13
N ILE A 206 -30.64 0.62 10.42
CA ILE A 206 -30.76 0.43 8.98
C ILE A 206 -29.57 1.08 8.24
N PHE A 207 -29.21 2.32 8.60
CA PHE A 207 -28.04 2.98 8.03
C PHE A 207 -26.73 2.24 8.32
N VAL A 208 -26.54 1.73 9.54
CA VAL A 208 -25.36 0.93 9.90
C VAL A 208 -25.29 -0.35 9.07
N VAL A 209 -26.41 -1.06 8.91
CA VAL A 209 -26.46 -2.28 8.09
C VAL A 209 -26.14 -1.99 6.63
N ILE A 210 -26.69 -0.90 6.06
CA ILE A 210 -26.37 -0.47 4.69
C ILE A 210 -24.90 -0.10 4.57
N ALA A 211 -24.34 0.64 5.54
CA ALA A 211 -22.92 1.00 5.54
C ALA A 211 -22.02 -0.24 5.59
N ILE A 212 -22.34 -1.23 6.43
CA ILE A 212 -21.62 -2.50 6.49
C ILE A 212 -21.73 -3.23 5.15
N TRP A 213 -22.92 -3.26 4.53
CA TRP A 213 -23.13 -3.93 3.25
C TRP A 213 -22.33 -3.28 2.11
N ILE A 214 -22.26 -1.94 2.07
CA ILE A 214 -21.47 -1.20 1.07
C ILE A 214 -19.96 -1.39 1.32
N LEU A 215 -19.54 -1.45 2.59
CA LEU A 215 -18.13 -1.60 2.97
C LEU A 215 -17.61 -3.04 2.89
N ASP A 216 -18.48 -4.07 2.87
CA ASP A 216 -18.11 -5.48 2.68
C ASP A 216 -17.77 -5.80 1.20
N VAL A 217 -16.87 -5.02 0.60
CA VAL A 217 -16.37 -5.24 -0.76
C VAL A 217 -15.48 -6.51 -0.82
N GLU A 218 -14.90 -6.92 0.30
CA GLU A 218 -13.98 -8.08 0.41
C GLU A 218 -14.65 -9.40 0.82
N GLN A 219 -15.99 -9.50 0.84
CA GLN A 219 -16.74 -10.75 1.17
C GLN A 219 -16.39 -11.36 2.55
N THR A 220 -15.76 -10.62 3.45
CA THR A 220 -15.27 -11.14 4.74
C THR A 220 -16.41 -11.58 5.66
N VAL A 221 -17.54 -10.88 5.64
CA VAL A 221 -18.72 -11.23 6.44
C VAL A 221 -19.52 -12.34 5.74
N THR A 222 -19.56 -12.32 4.41
CA THR A 222 -20.30 -13.30 3.59
C THR A 222 -19.65 -14.70 3.60
N HIS A 223 -18.33 -14.80 3.73
CA HIS A 223 -17.62 -16.09 3.78
C HIS A 223 -17.88 -16.88 5.08
N SER A 224 -18.03 -16.18 6.21
CA SER A 224 -18.29 -16.81 7.51
C SER A 224 -19.61 -17.61 7.52
N GLY A 225 -20.60 -17.17 6.74
CA GLY A 225 -21.86 -17.90 6.56
C GLY A 225 -21.79 -19.16 5.68
N LYS A 226 -20.69 -19.36 4.92
CA LYS A 226 -20.50 -20.55 4.06
C LYS A 226 -19.75 -21.69 4.76
N MET A 227 -18.96 -21.40 5.79
CA MET A 227 -18.23 -22.42 6.56
C MET A 227 -19.16 -23.45 7.24
N GLY A 228 -20.35 -23.02 7.68
CA GLY A 228 -21.36 -23.94 8.25
C GLY A 228 -21.98 -24.89 7.23
N LYS A 229 -22.00 -24.54 5.93
CA LYS A 229 -22.52 -25.44 4.88
C LYS A 229 -21.48 -26.43 4.38
N SER A 230 -20.19 -26.07 4.36
CA SER A 230 -19.13 -26.98 3.92
C SER A 230 -18.90 -28.14 4.89
N GLU A 231 -19.06 -27.92 6.20
CA GLU A 231 -18.95 -29.00 7.20
C GLU A 231 -20.08 -30.03 7.05
N GLU A 232 -21.33 -29.62 6.86
CA GLU A 232 -22.46 -30.55 6.70
C GLU A 232 -22.33 -31.45 5.46
N THR A 233 -21.85 -30.91 4.33
CA THR A 233 -21.61 -31.72 3.11
C THR A 233 -20.45 -32.71 3.26
N SER A 234 -19.41 -32.39 4.05
CA SER A 234 -18.29 -33.31 4.30
C SER A 234 -18.69 -34.46 5.23
N ILE A 235 -19.53 -34.21 6.24
CA ILE A 235 -19.98 -35.24 7.18
C ILE A 235 -20.90 -36.26 6.45
N HIS A 236 -21.69 -35.80 5.47
CA HIS A 236 -22.59 -36.69 4.74
C HIS A 236 -21.89 -37.59 3.72
N ASN A 237 -20.71 -37.19 3.22
CA ASN A 237 -19.94 -37.93 2.21
C ASN A 237 -18.89 -38.89 2.83
N SER A 238 -18.65 -38.79 4.15
CA SER A 238 -17.76 -39.69 4.91
C SER A 238 -18.47 -40.95 5.41
N ASN A 239 -19.80 -41.03 5.28
CA ASN A 239 -20.64 -42.14 5.74
C ASN A 239 -21.24 -42.97 4.57
N ARG A 240 -20.63 -42.95 3.38
CA ARG A 240 -21.06 -43.76 2.24
C ARG A 240 -19.92 -44.51 1.58
#